data_AF-A0A6P5RL40-F1
#
_entry.id   AF-A0A6P5RL40-F1
#
_cell.length_a   1.000
_cell.length_b   1.000
_cell.length_c   1.000
_cell.angle_alpha   90.00
_cell.angle_beta   90.00
_cell.angle_gamma   90.00
#
_symmetry.space_group_name_H-M   'P 1'
#
loop_
_entity.id
_entity.type
_entity.pdbx_description
1 polymer ?
#
loop_
_entity_poly.entity_id
_entity_poly.type
_entity_poly.pdbx_seq_one_letter_code
_entity_poly.pdbx_strand_id
1 'polypeptide(L)'
;MWKDHMLLQKLKEDRKIIEEEEAETLAKQEASRRKKMARAQDSILKYMVKIMEVCKGKGFVYGIVPEKGKPVTGSFDSLREWWKDKVRFNRNAPTAIAEYLPALIF
;
A
#
# COMPACT_ATOMS: atom_id res chain seq x y z
N MET A 1 7.49 -38.35 -31.96
CA MET A 1 8.12 -38.81 -30.70
C MET A 1 9.20 -37.83 -30.21
N TRP A 2 10.43 -37.79 -30.75
CA TRP A 2 11.47 -36.84 -30.26
C TRP A 2 11.17 -35.37 -30.65
N LYS A 3 10.77 -35.10 -31.89
CA LYS A 3 10.42 -33.74 -32.34
C LYS A 3 9.32 -33.10 -31.48
N ASP A 4 8.32 -33.88 -31.09
CA ASP A 4 7.23 -33.41 -30.23
C ASP A 4 7.72 -33.09 -28.81
N HIS A 5 8.64 -33.90 -28.27
CA HIS A 5 9.25 -33.64 -26.97
C HIS A 5 10.07 -32.34 -26.94
N MET A 6 10.83 -32.05 -28.01
CA MET A 6 11.56 -30.78 -28.12
C MET A 6 10.62 -29.58 -28.27
N LEU A 7 9.54 -29.72 -29.06
CA LEU A 7 8.54 -28.68 -29.21
C LEU A 7 7.86 -28.36 -27.86
N LEU A 8 7.48 -29.39 -27.10
CA LEU A 8 6.88 -29.23 -25.77
C LEU A 8 7.84 -28.59 -24.75
N GLN A 9 9.13 -28.93 -24.79
CA GLN A 9 10.13 -28.28 -23.94
C GLN A 9 10.27 -26.79 -24.28
N LYS A 10 10.32 -26.45 -25.57
CA LYS A 10 10.43 -25.06 -26.02
C LYS A 10 9.21 -24.23 -25.61
N LEU A 11 8.00 -24.77 -25.81
CA LEU A 11 6.77 -24.09 -25.38
C LEU A 11 6.69 -23.87 -23.85
N LYS A 12 7.22 -24.80 -23.05
CA LYS A 12 7.30 -24.63 -21.59
C LYS A 12 8.28 -23.54 -21.19
N GLU A 13 9.42 -23.47 -21.85
CA GLU A 13 10.43 -22.43 -21.60
C GLU A 13 9.91 -21.05 -22.01
N ASP A 14 9.33 -20.95 -23.21
CA ASP A 14 8.73 -19.70 -23.70
C ASP A 14 7.63 -19.21 -22.75
N ARG A 15 6.78 -20.12 -22.24
CA ARG A 15 5.76 -19.77 -21.23
C ARG A 15 6.37 -19.29 -19.92
N LYS A 16 7.45 -19.91 -19.47
CA LYS A 16 8.15 -19.53 -18.24
C LYS A 16 8.77 -18.14 -18.35
N ILE A 17 9.36 -17.82 -19.50
CA ILE A 17 9.91 -16.48 -19.78
C ILE A 17 8.80 -15.42 -19.72
N ILE A 18 7.64 -15.69 -20.34
CA ILE A 18 6.49 -14.78 -20.30
C ILE A 18 5.99 -14.58 -18.86
N GLU A 19 5.83 -15.66 -18.09
CA GLU A 19 5.41 -15.59 -16.68
C GLU A 19 6.41 -14.77 -15.82
N GLU A 20 7.71 -14.92 -16.06
CA GLU A 20 8.76 -14.15 -15.37
C GLU A 20 8.74 -12.66 -15.74
N GLU A 21 8.59 -12.33 -17.03
CA GLU A 21 8.47 -10.94 -17.50
C GLU A 21 7.21 -10.25 -16.95
N GLU A 22 6.08 -10.95 -16.93
CA GLU A 22 4.83 -10.46 -16.33
C GLU A 22 4.99 -10.20 -14.83
N ALA A 23 5.63 -11.11 -14.11
CA ALA A 23 5.91 -10.93 -12.68
C ALA A 23 6.85 -9.73 -12.44
N GLU A 24 7.88 -9.56 -13.27
CA GLU A 24 8.82 -8.43 -13.14
C GLU A 24 8.15 -7.09 -13.42
N THR A 25 7.29 -7.02 -14.45
CA THR A 25 6.54 -5.79 -14.77
C THR A 25 5.55 -5.43 -13.66
N LEU A 26 4.83 -6.40 -13.09
CA LEU A 26 3.98 -6.19 -11.92
C LEU A 26 4.77 -5.70 -10.70
N ALA A 27 5.93 -6.31 -10.42
CA ALA A 27 6.81 -5.88 -9.33
C ALA A 27 7.32 -4.44 -9.52
N LYS A 28 7.71 -4.06 -10.75
CA LYS A 28 8.09 -2.68 -11.08
C LYS A 28 6.95 -1.69 -10.89
N GLN A 29 5.73 -2.04 -11.30
CA GLN A 29 4.54 -1.20 -11.09
C GLN A 29 4.24 -1.02 -9.60
N GLU A 30 4.31 -2.09 -8.82
CA GLU A 30 4.13 -2.02 -7.37
C GLU A 30 5.18 -1.14 -6.69
N ALA A 31 6.45 -1.30 -7.06
CA ALA A 31 7.55 -0.49 -6.53
C ALA A 31 7.35 1.00 -6.86
N SER A 32 6.93 1.32 -8.09
CA SER A 32 6.57 2.68 -8.51
C SER A 32 5.45 3.25 -7.66
N ARG A 33 4.38 2.48 -7.40
CA ARG A 33 3.26 2.89 -6.55
C ARG A 33 3.69 3.14 -5.10
N ARG A 34 4.52 2.26 -4.52
CA ARG A 34 5.08 2.43 -3.17
C ARG A 34 5.92 3.71 -3.07
N LYS A 35 6.73 4.02 -4.08
CA LYS A 35 7.56 5.24 -4.12
C LYS A 35 6.71 6.52 -4.23
N LYS A 36 5.63 6.50 -5.03
CA LYS A 36 4.69 7.62 -5.11
C LYS A 36 3.98 7.85 -3.77
N MET A 37 3.56 6.77 -3.11
CA MET A 37 2.94 6.84 -1.78
C MET A 37 3.89 7.44 -0.73
N ALA A 38 5.15 6.99 -0.70
CA ALA A 38 6.15 7.55 0.22
C ALA A 38 6.33 9.06 0.03
N ARG A 39 6.44 9.54 -1.22
CA ARG A 39 6.54 10.98 -1.51
C ARG A 39 5.30 11.78 -1.08
N ALA A 40 4.11 11.19 -1.24
CA ALA A 40 2.88 11.80 -0.76
C ALA A 40 2.87 11.88 0.78
N GLN A 41 3.36 10.85 1.47
CA GLN A 41 3.51 10.86 2.93
C GLN A 41 4.51 11.92 3.41
N ASP A 42 5.64 12.08 2.74
CA ASP A 42 6.60 13.15 3.05
C ASP A 42 5.94 14.53 2.96
N SER A 43 5.07 14.71 1.96
CA SER A 43 4.31 15.95 1.78
C SER A 43 3.29 16.15 2.90
N ILE A 44 2.56 15.10 3.30
CA ILE A 44 1.64 15.13 4.46
C ILE A 44 2.42 15.54 5.71
N LEU A 45 3.54 14.88 6.01
CA LEU A 45 4.35 15.17 7.19
C LEU A 45 4.86 16.61 7.20
N LYS A 46 5.32 17.13 6.05
CA LYS A 46 5.71 18.54 5.91
C LYS A 46 4.58 19.49 6.33
N TYR A 47 3.35 19.22 5.90
CA TYR A 47 2.21 20.05 6.30
C TYR A 47 1.80 19.85 7.76
N MET A 48 1.92 18.63 8.30
CA MET A 48 1.65 18.38 9.73
C MET A 48 2.61 19.17 10.61
N VAL A 49 3.90 19.22 10.27
CA VAL A 49 4.89 20.06 10.97
C VAL A 49 4.51 21.54 10.87
N LYS A 50 4.10 22.01 9.69
CA LYS A 50 3.65 23.41 9.51
C LYS A 50 2.42 23.74 10.38
N ILE A 51 1.42 22.85 10.43
CA ILE A 51 0.24 23.01 11.29
C ILE A 51 0.67 23.02 12.77
N MET A 52 1.62 22.13 13.10
CA MET A 52 2.40 22.09 14.32
C MET A 52 2.85 23.46 14.82
N GLU A 53 3.85 23.95 14.10
CA GLU A 53 4.72 25.02 14.55
C GLU A 53 4.16 26.40 14.20
N VAL A 54 3.56 26.55 13.01
CA VAL A 54 3.09 27.85 12.51
C VAL A 54 1.67 28.13 12.96
N CYS A 55 0.78 27.14 12.81
CA CYS A 55 -0.64 27.30 13.16
C CYS A 55 -0.92 27.04 14.63
N LYS A 56 0.09 26.69 15.42
CA LYS A 56 -0.04 26.32 16.85
C LYS A 56 -1.05 25.20 17.06
N GLY A 57 -1.03 24.21 16.17
CA GLY A 57 -1.82 22.99 16.31
C GLY A 57 -1.48 22.27 17.62
N LYS A 58 -2.48 21.61 18.22
CA LYS A 58 -2.31 20.89 19.50
C LYS A 58 -2.06 19.39 19.35
N GLY A 59 -2.22 18.87 18.14
CA GLY A 59 -2.05 17.45 17.83
C GLY A 59 -2.59 17.13 16.44
N PHE A 60 -2.12 16.02 15.88
CA PHE A 60 -2.66 15.45 14.65
C PHE A 60 -2.66 13.93 14.72
N VAL A 61 -3.58 13.30 13.99
CA VAL A 61 -3.58 11.87 13.68
C VAL A 61 -4.04 11.71 12.24
N TYR A 62 -3.47 10.75 11.52
CA TYR A 62 -3.94 10.36 10.20
C TYR A 62 -3.74 8.86 9.98
N GLY A 63 -4.58 8.28 9.13
CA GLY A 63 -4.54 6.89 8.75
C GLY A 63 -4.92 6.71 7.28
N ILE A 64 -4.20 5.85 6.58
CA ILE A 64 -4.40 5.55 5.15
C ILE A 64 -4.45 4.04 5.01
N VAL A 65 -5.51 3.51 4.41
CA VAL A 65 -5.62 2.08 4.07
C VAL A 65 -5.37 1.93 2.57
N PRO A 66 -4.21 1.39 2.15
CA PRO A 66 -3.96 1.12 0.74
C PRO A 66 -4.76 -0.09 0.26
N GLU A 67 -5.07 -0.15 -1.03
CA GLU A 67 -5.79 -1.29 -1.66
C GLU A 67 -5.21 -2.66 -1.31
N LYS A 68 -3.87 -2.77 -1.24
CA LYS A 68 -3.17 -4.05 -1.00
C LYS A 68 -2.82 -4.30 0.48
N GLY A 69 -3.48 -3.65 1.43
CA GLY A 69 -3.48 -4.12 2.81
C GLY A 69 -3.07 -3.11 3.88
N LYS A 70 -1.89 -3.31 4.50
CA LYS A 70 -1.58 -2.79 5.85
C LYS A 70 -1.80 -1.27 5.96
N PRO A 71 -2.68 -0.83 6.88
CA PRO A 71 -2.89 0.59 7.13
C PRO A 71 -1.58 1.27 7.55
N VAL A 72 -1.36 2.47 7.01
CA VAL A 72 -0.27 3.35 7.42
C VAL A 72 -0.86 4.46 8.27
N THR A 73 -0.26 4.70 9.43
CA THR A 73 -0.73 5.70 10.38
C THR A 73 0.40 6.64 10.78
N GLY A 74 0.09 7.92 10.95
CA GLY A 74 0.98 8.88 11.60
C GLY A 74 0.21 9.68 12.64
N SER A 75 0.89 10.03 13.73
CA SER A 75 0.27 10.75 14.85
C SER A 75 1.31 11.61 15.55
N PHE A 76 0.84 12.68 16.17
CA PHE A 76 1.59 13.38 17.20
C PHE A 76 1.78 12.47 18.43
N ASP A 77 2.94 12.53 19.08
CA ASP A 77 3.34 11.51 20.05
C ASP A 77 2.39 11.38 21.24
N SER A 78 1.86 12.50 21.75
CA SER A 78 0.89 12.47 22.86
C SER A 78 -0.44 11.81 22.51
N LEU A 79 -0.79 11.72 21.22
CA LEU A 79 -2.02 11.09 20.74
C LEU A 79 -1.81 9.65 20.26
N ARG A 80 -0.55 9.19 20.18
CA ARG A 80 -0.18 7.89 19.61
C ARG A 80 -0.80 6.72 20.38
N GLU A 81 -0.71 6.73 21.70
CA GLU A 81 -1.26 5.67 22.56
C GLU A 81 -2.78 5.60 22.47
N TRP A 82 -3.45 6.76 22.62
CA TRP A 82 -4.90 6.85 22.46
C TRP A 82 -5.37 6.34 21.10
N TRP A 83 -4.71 6.75 20.02
CA TRP A 83 -5.02 6.32 18.66
C TRP A 83 -4.84 4.81 18.46
N LYS A 84 -3.76 4.25 18.99
CA LYS A 84 -3.45 2.82 18.87
C LYS A 84 -4.40 1.95 19.69
N ASP A 85 -4.68 2.33 20.94
CA ASP A 85 -5.32 1.44 21.90
C ASP A 85 -6.84 1.61 21.95
N LYS A 86 -7.32 2.85 21.81
CA LYS A 86 -8.77 3.16 21.81
C LYS A 86 -9.35 3.12 20.40
N VAL A 87 -8.74 3.86 19.47
CA VAL A 87 -9.30 3.93 18.10
C VAL A 87 -8.95 2.69 17.28
N ARG A 88 -7.82 2.02 17.57
CA ARG A 88 -7.42 0.74 16.95
C ARG A 88 -7.55 0.77 15.43
N PHE A 89 -7.12 1.86 14.81
CA PHE A 89 -7.33 2.13 13.39
C PHE A 89 -6.94 0.97 12.49
N ASN A 90 -5.81 0.32 12.77
CA ASN A 90 -5.32 -0.82 12.00
C ASN A 90 -6.32 -2.00 11.94
N ARG A 91 -7.18 -2.15 12.94
CA ARG A 91 -8.23 -3.17 12.99
C ARG A 91 -9.55 -2.63 12.45
N ASN A 92 -9.95 -1.44 12.89
CA ASN A 92 -11.28 -0.91 12.64
C ASN A 92 -11.45 -0.36 11.22
N ALA A 93 -10.41 0.26 10.64
CA ALA A 93 -10.52 0.90 9.33
C ALA A 93 -10.70 -0.10 8.17
N PRO A 94 -9.97 -1.23 8.10
CA PRO A 94 -10.24 -2.24 7.07
C PRO A 94 -11.65 -2.81 7.14
N THR A 95 -12.17 -3.08 8.35
CA THR A 95 -13.54 -3.57 8.55
C THR A 95 -14.57 -2.54 8.09
N ALA A 96 -14.40 -1.27 8.48
CA ALA A 96 -15.30 -0.20 8.05
C ALA A 96 -15.28 -0.01 6.53
N ILE A 97 -14.11 -0.08 5.88
CA ILE A 97 -14.02 0.00 4.42
C ILE A 97 -14.78 -1.16 3.77
N ALA A 98 -14.62 -2.39 4.28
CA ALA A 98 -15.36 -3.54 3.74
C ALA A 98 -16.89 -3.40 3.91
N GLU A 99 -17.34 -2.80 5.01
CA GLU A 99 -18.77 -2.57 5.30
C GLU A 99 -19.37 -1.44 4.47
N TYR A 100 -18.68 -0.30 4.34
CA TYR A 100 -19.21 0.93 3.75
C TYR A 100 -18.77 1.17 2.29
N LEU A 101 -17.75 0.47 1.81
CA LEU A 101 -17.29 0.52 0.42
C LEU A 101 -17.27 -0.89 -0.23
N PRO A 102 -18.36 -1.68 -0.16
CA PRO A 102 -18.37 -3.06 -0.63
C PRO A 102 -18.19 -3.23 -2.16
N ALA A 103 -18.22 -2.14 -2.94
CA ALA A 103 -18.27 -2.18 -4.41
C ALA A 103 -17.14 -1.43 -5.14
N LEU A 104 -16.04 -1.04 -4.46
CA LEU A 104 -14.82 -0.65 -5.17
C LEU A 104 -13.96 -1.90 -5.39
N ILE A 105 -14.48 -2.77 -6.26
CA ILE A 105 -13.68 -3.77 -6.97
C ILE A 105 -12.77 -2.96 -7.90
N PHE A 106 -11.48 -2.89 -7.58
CA PHE A 106 -10.43 -2.46 -8.52
C PHE A 106 -10.06 -3.63 -9.43
#